data_AF-A0A0S7Y632-F1
#
_entry.id   AF-A0A0S7Y632-F1
#
_cell.length_a   1.000
_cell.length_b   1.000
_cell.length_c   1.000
_cell.angle_alpha   90.00
_cell.angle_beta   90.00
_cell.angle_gamma   90.00
#
_symmetry.space_group_name_H-M   'P 1'
#
loop_
_entity.id
_entity.type
_entity.pdbx_description
1 polymer ?
#
loop_
_entity_poly.entity_id
_entity_poly.type
_entity_poly.pdbx_seq_one_letter_code
_entity_poly.pdbx_strand_id
1 'polypeptide(L)'
;MILDARFRPGGGVYVLEMPRRQGRFEPGEAKVTRLFDAGGGIVRNPMADFDARRLFFAYRPSETGYYHLMAMNADGSGLRQLTDGPFHDYWPCPLPDGGVAFISTRCKARFLCWRPQAFVLFRMDADGRNIRPLSHANLSEWAPSVMDDERVGAVGDGRRPDPLDPLGVP
;
A
#
# COMPACT_ATOMS: atom_id res chain seq x y z
N MET A 1 -15.15 -1.66 10.75
CA MET A 1 -14.41 -0.39 10.84
C MET A 1 -12.94 -0.72 10.69
N ILE A 2 -12.35 -0.31 9.58
CA ILE A 2 -10.90 -0.35 9.37
C ILE A 2 -10.28 0.58 10.42
N LEU A 3 -9.14 0.21 11.01
CA LEU A 3 -8.46 0.94 12.10
C LEU A 3 -7.81 2.24 11.59
N ASP A 4 -8.64 3.13 11.08
CA ASP A 4 -8.20 4.29 10.34
C ASP A 4 -8.83 5.57 10.86
N ALA A 5 -8.11 6.68 10.68
CA ALA A 5 -8.57 8.00 11.03
C ALA A 5 -9.89 8.32 10.31
N ARG A 6 -10.74 9.15 10.95
CA ARG A 6 -11.99 9.64 10.33
C ARG A 6 -11.68 10.22 8.96
N PHE A 7 -12.55 9.90 8.00
CA PHE A 7 -12.45 10.43 6.65
C PHE A 7 -12.38 11.96 6.68
N ARG A 8 -11.37 12.51 6.01
CA ARG A 8 -11.26 13.94 5.73
C ARG A 8 -10.95 14.07 4.24
N PRO A 9 -11.85 14.68 3.46
CA PRO A 9 -11.62 14.88 2.03
C PRO A 9 -10.47 15.85 1.81
N GLY A 10 -9.75 15.67 0.70
CA GLY A 10 -8.64 16.52 0.28
C GLY A 10 -7.27 15.83 0.34
N GLY A 11 -6.25 16.62 0.06
CA GLY A 11 -4.88 16.13 -0.11
C GLY A 11 -4.58 15.74 -1.56
N GLY A 12 -3.54 14.93 -1.74
CA GLY A 12 -3.04 14.62 -3.07
C GLY A 12 -1.68 13.94 -3.02
N VAL A 13 -1.13 13.66 -4.20
CA VAL A 13 0.26 13.24 -4.36
C VAL A 13 1.10 14.45 -4.75
N TYR A 14 2.21 14.64 -4.06
CA TYR A 14 3.13 15.75 -4.26
C TYR A 14 4.56 15.24 -4.38
N VAL A 15 5.36 15.93 -5.18
CA VAL A 15 6.82 15.77 -5.22
C VAL A 15 7.45 16.98 -4.57
N LEU A 16 8.42 16.72 -3.69
CA LEU A 16 9.24 17.72 -3.04
C LEU A 16 10.65 17.65 -3.64
N GLU A 17 10.99 18.64 -4.46
CA GLU A 17 12.33 18.78 -5.01
C GLU A 17 13.14 19.67 -4.07
N MET A 18 14.21 19.14 -3.48
CA MET A 18 15.05 19.86 -2.53
C MET A 18 16.50 19.89 -3.01
N PRO A 19 17.00 21.05 -3.46
CA PRO A 19 18.35 21.14 -3.98
C PRO A 19 19.38 20.86 -2.88
N ARG A 20 20.57 20.43 -3.30
CA ARG A 20 21.73 20.27 -2.43
C ARG A 20 22.84 21.25 -2.80
N ARG A 21 23.43 21.88 -1.79
CA ARG A 21 24.65 22.68 -1.90
C ARG A 21 25.68 22.17 -0.91
N GLN A 22 26.90 21.93 -1.39
CA GLN A 22 28.02 21.45 -0.55
C GLN A 22 27.66 20.23 0.31
N GLY A 23 26.88 19.29 -0.25
CA GLY A 23 26.48 18.07 0.44
C GLY A 23 25.39 18.27 1.50
N ARG A 24 24.77 19.44 1.64
CA ARG A 24 23.61 19.68 2.53
C ARG A 24 22.37 19.96 1.70
N PHE A 25 21.21 19.56 2.21
CA PHE A 25 19.92 19.96 1.65
C PHE A 25 19.66 21.43 1.96
N GLU A 26 18.99 22.13 1.04
CA GLU A 26 18.54 23.51 1.19
C GLU A 26 17.00 23.56 1.22
N PRO A 27 16.35 23.32 2.38
CA PRO A 27 14.89 23.27 2.47
C PRO A 27 14.20 24.59 2.09
N GLY A 28 14.90 25.73 2.27
CA GLY A 28 14.38 27.05 1.90
C GLY A 28 14.20 27.26 0.39
N GLU A 29 14.88 26.46 -0.43
CA GLU A 29 14.77 26.46 -1.90
C GLU A 29 13.91 25.29 -2.41
N ALA A 30 13.24 24.57 -1.51
CA ALA A 30 12.46 23.41 -1.90
C ALA A 30 11.24 23.81 -2.74
N LYS A 31 10.99 23.06 -3.81
CA LYS A 31 9.84 23.23 -4.69
C LYS A 31 8.87 22.08 -4.49
N VAL A 32 7.61 22.43 -4.22
CA VAL A 32 6.51 21.46 -4.11
C VAL A 32 5.72 21.47 -5.41
N THR A 33 5.65 20.31 -6.07
CA THR A 33 4.84 20.10 -7.27
C THR A 33 3.72 19.13 -6.93
N ARG A 34 2.46 19.53 -7.19
CA ARG A 34 1.30 18.63 -7.04
C ARG A 34 1.17 17.78 -8.30
N LEU A 35 1.18 16.46 -8.15
CA LEU A 35 1.00 15.51 -9.24
C LEU A 35 -0.44 15.00 -9.36
N PHE A 36 -1.14 14.88 -8.24
CA PHE A 36 -2.53 14.42 -8.21
C PHE A 36 -3.31 15.18 -7.14
N ASP A 37 -4.51 15.64 -7.48
CA ASP A 37 -5.45 16.29 -6.56
C ASP A 37 -6.53 15.29 -6.16
N ALA A 38 -6.63 14.98 -4.86
CA ALA A 38 -7.63 14.05 -4.36
C ALA A 38 -9.04 14.64 -4.37
N GLY A 39 -9.20 15.96 -4.49
CA GLY A 39 -10.49 16.64 -4.48
C GLY A 39 -11.33 16.27 -3.25
N GLY A 40 -12.51 15.70 -3.48
CA GLY A 40 -13.39 15.19 -2.42
C GLY A 40 -12.99 13.82 -1.85
N GLY A 41 -11.97 13.19 -2.40
CA GLY A 41 -11.45 11.89 -1.97
C GLY A 41 -10.25 12.00 -1.02
N ILE A 42 -9.56 10.88 -0.84
CA ILE A 42 -8.37 10.76 -0.01
C ILE A 42 -7.36 9.83 -0.66
N VAL A 43 -6.09 10.24 -0.65
CA VAL A 43 -4.94 9.46 -1.14
C VAL A 43 -4.13 8.94 0.03
N ARG A 44 -3.54 7.75 -0.14
CA ARG A 44 -2.65 7.13 0.83
C ARG A 44 -1.50 6.39 0.19
N ASN A 45 -0.46 6.21 1.00
CA ASN A 45 0.66 5.33 0.74
C ASN A 45 1.27 5.52 -0.66
N PRO A 46 1.61 6.76 -1.08
CA PRO A 46 2.33 6.96 -2.33
C PRO A 46 3.70 6.26 -2.24
N MET A 47 4.03 5.50 -3.28
CA MET A 47 5.27 4.74 -3.38
C MET A 47 5.81 4.83 -4.81
N ALA A 48 7.10 5.08 -4.95
CA ALA A 48 7.76 5.04 -6.25
C ALA A 48 8.27 3.62 -6.55
N ASP A 49 8.34 3.26 -7.83
CA ASP A 49 9.15 2.11 -8.27
C ASP A 49 10.65 2.38 -8.07
N PHE A 50 11.46 1.33 -8.22
CA PHE A 50 12.91 1.38 -7.97
C PHE A 50 13.64 2.41 -8.85
N ASP A 51 13.15 2.64 -10.07
CA ASP A 51 13.70 3.63 -10.99
C ASP A 51 13.11 5.03 -10.81
N ALA A 52 12.19 5.22 -9.85
CA ALA A 52 11.44 6.44 -9.62
C ALA A 52 10.75 7.01 -10.88
N ARG A 53 10.30 6.14 -11.77
CA ARG A 53 9.59 6.47 -13.02
C ARG A 53 8.08 6.34 -12.89
N ARG A 54 7.60 5.45 -12.03
CA ARG A 54 6.19 5.26 -11.75
C ARG A 54 5.90 5.41 -10.26
N LEU A 55 4.74 5.99 -9.99
CA LEU A 55 4.19 6.18 -8.66
C LEU A 55 2.92 5.33 -8.53
N PHE A 56 2.80 4.64 -7.41
CA PHE A 56 1.63 3.88 -7.00
C PHE A 56 1.05 4.48 -5.74
N PHE A 57 -0.27 4.50 -5.60
CA PHE A 57 -0.92 5.02 -4.40
C PHE A 57 -2.31 4.41 -4.25
N ALA A 58 -2.83 4.39 -3.02
CA ALA A 58 -4.22 4.04 -2.77
C ALA A 58 -5.08 5.31 -2.82
N TYR A 59 -6.20 5.26 -3.52
CA TYR A 59 -7.14 6.38 -3.62
C TYR A 59 -8.56 5.91 -3.32
N ARG A 60 -9.29 6.71 -2.54
CA ARG A 60 -10.71 6.54 -2.30
C ARG A 60 -11.43 7.83 -2.66
N PRO A 61 -12.41 7.82 -3.59
CA PRO A 61 -13.02 9.04 -4.10
C PRO A 61 -14.04 9.70 -3.16
N SER A 62 -14.57 8.98 -2.17
CA SER A 62 -15.61 9.49 -1.27
C SER A 62 -15.62 8.76 0.07
N GLU A 63 -16.46 9.18 1.02
CA GLU A 63 -16.60 8.49 2.31
C GLU A 63 -17.09 7.04 2.18
N THR A 64 -18.01 6.81 1.25
CA THR A 64 -18.66 5.51 1.00
C THR A 64 -17.94 4.65 -0.04
N GLY A 65 -16.86 5.16 -0.65
CA GLY A 65 -16.09 4.46 -1.66
C GLY A 65 -15.15 3.39 -1.09
N TYR A 66 -14.51 2.64 -1.98
CA TYR A 66 -13.42 1.74 -1.65
C TYR A 66 -12.07 2.35 -2.00
N TYR A 67 -11.01 1.86 -1.35
CA TYR A 67 -9.65 2.25 -1.71
C TYR A 67 -9.21 1.35 -2.85
N HIS A 68 -8.78 1.96 -3.94
CA HIS A 68 -8.21 1.26 -5.08
C HIS A 68 -6.79 1.72 -5.31
N LEU A 69 -5.96 0.82 -5.83
CA LEU A 69 -4.62 1.17 -6.24
C LEU A 69 -4.68 1.92 -7.57
N MET A 70 -3.94 3.01 -7.62
CA MET A 70 -3.73 3.87 -8.76
C MET A 70 -2.25 3.83 -9.12
N ALA A 71 -1.94 4.07 -10.38
CA ALA A 71 -0.59 4.35 -10.84
C ALA A 71 -0.55 5.57 -11.76
N MET A 72 0.58 6.26 -11.77
CA MET A 72 0.90 7.32 -12.72
C MET A 72 2.41 7.39 -12.94
N ASN A 73 2.85 8.10 -13.97
CA ASN A 73 4.26 8.42 -14.16
C ASN A 73 4.71 9.45 -13.12
N ALA A 74 6.02 9.52 -12.85
CA ALA A 74 6.59 10.45 -11.87
C ALA A 74 6.40 11.94 -12.22
N ASP A 75 6.08 12.26 -13.48
CA ASP A 75 5.69 13.60 -13.93
C ASP A 75 4.19 13.90 -13.75
N GLY A 76 3.42 12.95 -13.22
CA GLY A 76 1.97 13.04 -13.03
C GLY A 76 1.13 12.62 -14.26
N SER A 77 1.76 12.32 -15.39
CA SER A 77 1.06 11.83 -16.58
C SER A 77 0.65 10.36 -16.45
N GLY A 78 -0.23 9.89 -17.35
CA GLY A 78 -0.55 8.46 -17.45
C GLY A 78 -1.31 7.88 -16.24
N LEU A 79 -2.08 8.70 -15.51
CA LEU A 79 -2.89 8.25 -14.40
C LEU A 79 -3.85 7.12 -14.81
N ARG A 80 -3.82 6.02 -14.07
CA ARG A 80 -4.64 4.83 -14.29
C ARG A 80 -5.03 4.17 -12.97
N GLN A 81 -6.26 3.68 -12.90
CA GLN A 81 -6.71 2.80 -11.82
C GLN A 81 -6.30 1.35 -12.12
N LEU A 82 -5.70 0.67 -11.15
CA LEU A 82 -5.17 -0.69 -11.27
C LEU A 82 -6.11 -1.75 -10.67
N THR A 83 -6.89 -1.39 -9.66
CA THR A 83 -7.81 -2.31 -8.97
C THR A 83 -9.23 -1.74 -8.87
N ASP A 84 -10.22 -2.59 -8.69
CA ASP A 84 -11.65 -2.25 -8.69
C ASP A 84 -12.51 -3.11 -7.72
N GLY A 85 -13.84 -2.96 -7.78
CA GLY A 85 -14.77 -3.80 -7.03
C GLY A 85 -15.00 -3.38 -5.57
N PRO A 86 -15.78 -4.17 -4.81
CA PRO A 86 -16.18 -3.81 -3.45
C PRO A 86 -15.12 -4.21 -2.41
N PHE A 87 -13.86 -3.88 -2.67
CA PHE A 87 -12.72 -4.28 -1.84
C PHE A 87 -11.79 -3.10 -1.61
N HIS A 88 -11.19 -3.07 -0.42
CA HIS A 88 -10.15 -2.10 -0.15
C HIS A 88 -8.77 -2.70 -0.43
N ASP A 89 -8.00 -2.01 -1.27
CA ASP A 89 -6.61 -2.30 -1.61
C ASP A 89 -5.70 -1.16 -1.14
N TYR A 90 -4.66 -1.48 -0.36
CA TYR A 90 -3.79 -0.51 0.30
C TYR A 90 -2.31 -0.87 0.20
N TRP A 91 -1.46 0.09 0.59
CA TRP A 91 -0.02 -0.10 0.78
C TRP A 91 0.65 -0.76 -0.43
N PRO A 92 0.62 -0.11 -1.61
CA PRO A 92 1.35 -0.61 -2.76
C PRO A 92 2.85 -0.66 -2.43
N CYS A 93 3.47 -1.76 -2.80
CA CYS A 93 4.88 -2.05 -2.63
C CYS A 93 5.41 -2.56 -3.98
N PRO A 94 5.99 -1.68 -4.80
CA PRO A 94 6.67 -2.07 -6.03
C PRO A 94 7.76 -3.08 -5.74
N LEU A 95 7.88 -4.08 -6.61
CA LEU A 95 8.82 -5.18 -6.48
C LEU A 95 9.97 -5.05 -7.51
N PRO A 96 11.16 -5.61 -7.23
CA PRO A 96 12.29 -5.56 -8.17
C PRO A 96 11.97 -6.19 -9.53
N ASP A 97 11.07 -7.17 -9.56
CA ASP A 97 10.62 -7.85 -10.78
C ASP A 97 9.58 -7.03 -11.60
N GLY A 98 9.30 -5.79 -11.19
CA GLY A 98 8.32 -4.92 -11.82
C GLY A 98 6.87 -5.22 -11.45
N GLY A 99 6.63 -6.17 -10.54
CA GLY A 99 5.31 -6.40 -9.94
C GLY A 99 4.99 -5.40 -8.83
N VAL A 100 3.80 -5.54 -8.24
CA VAL A 100 3.37 -4.77 -7.08
C VAL A 100 2.74 -5.71 -6.06
N ALA A 101 3.28 -5.74 -4.85
CA ALA A 101 2.63 -6.32 -3.69
C ALA A 101 1.73 -5.29 -3.00
N PHE A 102 0.64 -5.74 -2.37
CA PHE A 102 -0.29 -4.86 -1.67
C PHE A 102 -1.17 -5.66 -0.72
N ILE A 103 -1.83 -4.97 0.22
CA ILE A 103 -2.78 -5.62 1.14
C ILE A 103 -4.20 -5.44 0.62
N SER A 104 -5.03 -6.47 0.74
CA SER A 104 -6.39 -6.45 0.18
C SER A 104 -7.41 -7.16 1.04
N THR A 105 -8.65 -6.62 1.06
CA THR A 105 -9.83 -7.33 1.59
C THR A 105 -10.45 -8.32 0.59
N ARG A 106 -9.85 -8.51 -0.59
CA ARG A 106 -10.32 -9.49 -1.59
C ARG A 106 -10.28 -10.93 -1.10
N CYS A 107 -9.58 -11.22 0.01
CA CYS A 107 -9.58 -12.54 0.59
C CYS A 107 -10.95 -12.91 1.19
N LYS A 108 -11.31 -14.18 1.04
CA LYS A 108 -12.49 -14.78 1.67
C LYS A 108 -12.29 -15.10 3.15
N ALA A 109 -11.11 -14.82 3.71
CA ALA A 109 -10.78 -15.05 5.11
C ALA A 109 -11.44 -13.99 6.01
N ARG A 110 -12.02 -14.46 7.12
CA ARG A 110 -12.56 -13.64 8.21
C ARG A 110 -11.72 -13.91 9.45
N PHE A 111 -11.58 -12.93 10.34
CA PHE A 111 -11.02 -13.23 11.66
C PHE A 111 -11.93 -14.26 12.36
N LEU A 112 -11.35 -15.28 13.01
CA LEU A 112 -12.13 -16.22 13.81
C LEU A 112 -12.84 -15.54 15.00
N CYS A 113 -12.33 -14.40 15.47
CA CYS A 113 -12.77 -13.78 16.73
C CYS A 113 -13.32 -12.34 16.56
N TRP A 114 -13.33 -11.78 15.35
CA TRP A 114 -13.71 -10.36 15.12
C TRP A 114 -14.38 -10.12 13.75
N ARG A 115 -15.28 -9.13 13.68
CA ARG A 115 -16.19 -8.94 12.53
C ARG A 115 -15.63 -8.30 11.24
N PRO A 116 -14.54 -7.50 11.19
CA PRO A 116 -14.10 -6.94 9.91
C PRO A 116 -13.42 -7.99 9.02
N GLN A 117 -13.33 -7.70 7.73
CA GLN A 117 -12.64 -8.57 6.78
C GLN A 117 -11.12 -8.47 7.00
N ALA A 118 -10.40 -9.59 6.93
CA ALA A 118 -8.95 -9.60 7.04
C ALA A 118 -8.30 -8.89 5.84
N PHE A 119 -7.09 -8.36 6.03
CA PHE A 119 -6.24 -7.88 4.94
C PHE A 119 -5.10 -8.87 4.79
N VAL A 120 -4.99 -9.50 3.62
CA VAL A 120 -3.86 -10.38 3.33
C VAL A 120 -3.06 -9.82 2.17
N LEU A 121 -1.82 -10.30 2.04
CA LEU A 121 -0.93 -9.90 0.99
C LEU A 121 -1.36 -10.47 -0.36
N PHE A 122 -1.47 -9.59 -1.34
CA PHE A 122 -1.68 -9.88 -2.75
C PHE A 122 -0.50 -9.36 -3.56
N ARG A 123 -0.38 -9.89 -4.78
CA ARG A 123 0.53 -9.41 -5.80
C ARG A 123 -0.22 -9.24 -7.12
N MET A 124 0.18 -8.26 -7.91
CA MET A 124 -0.22 -8.06 -9.30
C MET A 124 0.97 -7.65 -10.17
N ASP A 125 0.75 -7.61 -11.48
CA ASP A 125 1.66 -6.96 -12.41
C ASP A 125 1.49 -5.43 -12.31
N ALA A 126 2.50 -4.64 -12.69
CA ALA A 126 2.45 -3.18 -12.61
C ALA A 126 1.27 -2.51 -13.37
N ASP A 127 0.61 -3.22 -14.28
CA ASP A 127 -0.55 -2.71 -15.03
C ASP A 127 -1.92 -3.07 -14.42
N GLY A 128 -1.91 -3.76 -13.27
CA GLY A 128 -3.10 -4.19 -12.53
C GLY A 128 -3.60 -5.59 -12.87
N ARG A 129 -2.97 -6.30 -13.81
CA ARG A 129 -3.35 -7.67 -14.17
C ARG A 129 -2.78 -8.70 -13.21
N ASN A 130 -3.28 -9.93 -13.33
CA ASN A 130 -2.77 -11.11 -12.62
C ASN A 130 -2.76 -10.96 -11.09
N ILE A 131 -3.79 -10.33 -10.55
CA ILE A 131 -4.01 -10.20 -9.10
C ILE A 131 -4.18 -11.58 -8.49
N ARG A 132 -3.27 -11.95 -7.57
CA ARG A 132 -3.28 -13.23 -6.85
C ARG A 132 -2.85 -13.05 -5.40
N PRO A 133 -3.35 -13.87 -4.47
CA PRO A 133 -2.85 -13.87 -3.10
C PRO A 133 -1.39 -14.31 -3.06
N LEU A 134 -0.57 -13.63 -2.25
CA LEU A 134 0.80 -14.02 -1.93
C LEU A 134 0.87 -14.75 -0.58
N SER A 135 -0.06 -14.44 0.34
CA SER A 135 -0.22 -15.13 1.61
C SER A 135 -1.62 -15.73 1.75
N HIS A 136 -1.71 -16.78 2.56
CA HIS A 136 -2.96 -17.38 3.02
C HIS A 136 -3.15 -17.16 4.54
N ALA A 137 -2.51 -16.12 5.08
CA ALA A 137 -2.56 -15.81 6.50
C ALA A 137 -4.00 -15.58 6.96
N ASN A 138 -4.32 -16.05 8.16
CA ASN A 138 -5.60 -15.89 8.83
C ASN A 138 -5.67 -14.61 9.68
N LEU A 139 -4.64 -13.75 9.64
CA LEU A 139 -4.49 -12.50 10.37
C LEU A 139 -4.09 -11.37 9.42
N SER A 140 -4.29 -10.11 9.86
CA SER A 140 -3.93 -8.93 9.06
C SER A 140 -2.43 -8.79 8.88
N GLU A 141 -2.00 -8.53 7.65
CA GLU A 141 -0.62 -8.17 7.31
C GLU A 141 -0.57 -6.69 6.90
N TRP A 142 0.41 -5.94 7.42
CA TRP A 142 0.50 -4.49 7.24
C TRP A 142 1.82 -4.10 6.59
N ALA A 143 1.74 -3.04 5.76
CA ALA A 143 2.88 -2.32 5.18
C ALA A 143 4.00 -3.24 4.65
N PRO A 144 3.76 -3.94 3.52
CA PRO A 144 4.81 -4.71 2.89
C PRO A 144 6.01 -3.81 2.53
N SER A 145 7.20 -4.29 2.84
CA SER A 145 8.48 -3.67 2.51
C SER A 145 9.38 -4.71 1.86
N VAL A 146 10.01 -4.35 0.74
CA VAL A 146 11.05 -5.19 0.12
C VAL A 146 12.34 -5.05 0.92
N MET A 147 12.98 -6.17 1.23
CA MET A 147 14.32 -6.25 1.81
C MET A 147 15.35 -6.31 0.67
N ASP A 148 16.59 -5.91 0.96
CA ASP A 148 17.69 -5.80 -0.03
C ASP A 148 18.07 -7.13 -0.70
N ASP A 149 17.49 -8.25 -0.27
CA ASP A 149 17.62 -9.61 -0.82
C ASP A 149 16.39 -10.07 -1.65
N GLU A 150 15.59 -9.13 -2.15
CA GLU A 150 14.37 -9.36 -2.96
C GLU A 150 13.17 -9.97 -2.22
N ARG A 151 13.27 -10.19 -0.89
CA ARG A 151 12.16 -10.74 -0.09
C ARG A 151 11.21 -9.65 0.37
N VAL A 152 9.90 -9.91 0.34
CA VAL A 152 8.89 -9.01 0.89
C VAL A 152 8.62 -9.38 2.35
N GLY A 153 8.92 -8.49 3.28
CA GLY A 153 8.48 -8.58 4.67
C GLY A 153 7.18 -7.78 4.85
N ALA A 154 6.22 -8.32 5.59
CA ALA A 154 5.08 -7.57 6.10
C ALA A 154 5.07 -7.68 7.63
N VAL A 155 4.67 -6.62 8.33
CA VAL A 155 4.51 -6.70 9.79
C VAL A 155 3.16 -7.34 10.07
N GLY A 156 3.18 -8.55 10.63
CA GLY A 156 2.00 -9.22 11.18
C GLY A 156 1.93 -9.02 12.68
N ASP A 157 0.74 -8.75 13.22
CA ASP A 157 0.46 -8.91 14.65
C ASP A 157 0.36 -10.41 14.97
N GLY A 158 1.52 -11.07 14.92
CA GLY A 158 1.69 -12.43 15.38
C GLY A 158 2.34 -12.38 16.75
N ARG A 159 1.58 -12.75 17.79
CA ARG A 159 2.17 -13.11 19.08
C ARG A 159 3.17 -14.25 18.80
N ARG A 160 4.44 -14.07 19.19
CA ARG A 160 5.43 -15.17 19.10
C ARG A 160 4.85 -16.39 19.82
N PRO A 161 4.92 -17.61 19.25
CA PRO A 161 4.65 -18.80 20.03
C PRO A 161 5.68 -18.88 21.17
N ASP A 162 5.19 -19.01 22.40
CA ASP A 162 6.04 -19.26 23.57
C ASP A 162 6.78 -20.60 23.37
N PRO A 163 8.10 -20.66 23.57
CA PRO A 163 8.89 -21.87 23.32
C PRO A 163 8.76 -22.93 24.42
N LEU A 164 7.74 -22.88 25.28
CA LEU A 164 7.56 -23.81 26.39
C LEU A 164 6.10 -24.24 26.53
N ASP A 165 5.67 -25.19 25.69
CA ASP A 165 4.70 -26.20 26.12
C ASP A 165 4.97 -27.53 25.38
N PRO A 166 5.82 -28.41 25.93
CA PRO A 166 5.87 -29.79 25.53
C PRO A 166 4.80 -30.52 26.34
N LEU A 167 3.79 -31.10 25.67
CA LEU A 167 3.11 -32.37 25.98
C LEU A 167 1.73 -32.38 25.33
N GLY A 168 1.40 -33.47 24.63
CA GLY A 168 0.24 -33.55 23.76
C GLY A 168 -0.97 -34.28 24.30
N VAL A 169 -1.91 -34.42 23.35
CA VAL A 169 -2.95 -35.45 23.19
C VAL A 169 -4.23 -35.27 24.04
N PRO A 170 -5.42 -35.58 23.50
CA PRO A 170 -5.81 -35.89 22.12
C PRO A 170 -6.44 -34.72 21.36
#